data_AF-A0AAP0FXE6-F1
#
_entry.id   AF-A0AAP0FXE6-F1
#
_cell.length_a   1.000
_cell.length_b   1.000
_cell.length_c   1.000
_cell.angle_alpha   90.00
_cell.angle_beta   90.00
_cell.angle_gamma   90.00
#
_symmetry.space_group_name_H-M   'P 1'
#
loop_
_entity.id
_entity.type
_entity.pdbx_description
1 polymer ?
#
loop_
_entity_poly.entity_id
_entity_poly.type
_entity_poly.pdbx_seq_one_letter_code
_entity_poly.pdbx_strand_id
1 'polypeptide(L)'
;MTSNFVYDFEYVKNEKENYFTYSVNSVDVISRFVMDLSGQIKQFTWVPASKQWILFWSQPRAQCEVYALCGAFGSCNENTLPFCDCITGFRERSPEHSDLGDHNGGCLRNNLLITGITWREPGRCEGSI
;
A
#
# COMPACT_ATOMS: atom_id res chain seq x y z
N MET A 1 -30.43 1.71 5.95
CA MET A 1 -29.29 0.84 6.31
C MET A 1 -28.49 1.56 7.39
N THR A 2 -28.86 1.40 8.65
CA THR A 2 -28.14 2.00 9.78
C THR A 2 -27.12 1.00 10.29
N SER A 3 -25.91 1.02 9.70
CA SER A 3 -24.79 0.22 10.20
C SER A 3 -24.13 0.99 11.34
N ASN A 4 -24.54 0.69 12.58
CA ASN A 4 -23.84 1.15 13.76
C ASN A 4 -22.50 0.42 13.81
N PHE A 5 -21.46 0.99 13.21
CA PHE A 5 -20.10 0.48 13.34
C PHE A 5 -19.72 0.51 14.84
N VAL A 6 -19.34 -0.66 15.36
CA VAL A 6 -18.93 -0.85 16.77
C VAL A 6 -17.66 -0.05 17.10
N TYR A 7 -16.85 0.21 16.08
CA TYR A 7 -15.59 0.94 16.16
C TYR A 7 -15.67 2.24 15.39
N ASP A 8 -15.22 3.32 16.03
CA ASP A 8 -14.94 4.59 15.37
C ASP A 8 -13.43 4.81 15.34
N PHE A 9 -12.87 5.08 14.16
CA PHE A 9 -11.43 5.23 13.96
C PHE A 9 -11.13 6.68 13.60
N GLU A 10 -10.15 7.26 14.30
CA GLU A 10 -9.78 8.65 14.10
C GLU A 10 -8.26 8.77 13.91
N TYR A 11 -7.87 9.58 12.93
CA TYR A 11 -6.49 10.01 12.76
C TYR A 11 -6.41 11.51 13.10
N VAL A 12 -5.74 11.81 14.22
CA VAL A 12 -5.58 13.17 14.71
C VAL A 12 -4.23 13.71 14.25
N LYS A 13 -4.24 14.80 13.49
CA LYS A 13 -3.05 15.52 13.08
C LYS A 13 -3.23 17.02 13.28
N ASN A 14 -2.45 17.59 14.19
CA ASN A 14 -2.37 19.04 14.44
C ASN A 14 -0.91 19.45 14.72
N GLU A 15 -0.67 20.71 15.09
CA GLU A 15 0.69 21.22 15.35
C GLU A 15 1.38 20.56 16.55
N LYS A 16 0.63 19.94 17.47
CA LYS A 16 1.14 19.34 18.71
C LYS A 16 1.12 17.81 18.68
N GLU A 17 0.15 17.22 17.99
CA GLU A 17 -0.19 15.81 18.09
C GLU A 17 -0.34 15.18 16.71
N ASN A 18 0.13 13.94 16.59
CA ASN A 18 0.00 13.11 15.40
C ASN A 18 -0.13 11.66 15.84
N TYR A 19 -1.36 11.16 15.92
CA TYR A 19 -1.63 9.79 16.35
C TYR A 19 -2.90 9.23 15.71
N PHE A 20 -2.98 7.91 15.73
CA PHE A 20 -4.17 7.15 15.39
C PHE A 20 -4.83 6.64 16.67
N THR A 21 -6.14 6.77 16.78
CA THR A 21 -6.92 6.30 17.93
C THR A 21 -8.21 5.64 17.47
N TYR A 22 -8.87 4.95 18.40
CA TYR A 22 -10.16 4.33 18.16
C TYR A 22 -11.04 4.40 19.42
N SER A 23 -12.35 4.50 19.21
CA SER A 23 -13.34 4.37 20.27
C SER A 23 -14.27 3.20 20.00
N VAL A 24 -14.89 2.69 21.07
CA VAL A 24 -15.82 1.55 21.00
C VAL A 24 -17.19 2.05 21.42
N ASN A 25 -18.16 1.99 20.51
CA ASN A 25 -19.50 2.56 20.69
C ASN A 25 -20.42 1.71 21.60
N SER A 26 -19.92 0.59 22.12
CA SER A 26 -20.64 -0.31 23.01
C SER A 26 -19.82 -0.59 24.26
N VAL A 27 -20.45 -0.38 25.43
CA VAL A 27 -19.81 -0.58 26.74
C VAL A 27 -19.48 -2.04 27.04
N ASP A 28 -20.17 -2.99 26.39
CA ASP A 28 -19.97 -4.43 26.60
C ASP A 28 -18.86 -5.01 25.71
N VAL A 29 -18.31 -4.21 24.79
CA VAL A 29 -17.31 -4.67 23.82
C VAL A 29 -15.92 -4.32 24.33
N ILE A 30 -15.14 -5.36 24.65
CA ILE A 30 -13.72 -5.23 24.93
C ILE A 30 -12.95 -5.44 23.63
N SER A 31 -12.10 -4.48 23.28
CA SER A 31 -11.26 -4.52 22.08
C SER A 31 -9.82 -4.19 22.42
N ARG A 32 -8.88 -4.71 21.63
CA ARG A 32 -7.46 -4.35 21.73
C ARG A 32 -6.75 -4.41 20.39
N PHE A 33 -5.76 -3.54 20.23
CA PHE A 33 -4.74 -3.67 19.19
C PHE A 33 -3.53 -4.43 19.73
N VAL A 34 -3.03 -5.37 18.93
CA VAL A 34 -1.83 -6.15 19.22
C VAL A 34 -1.01 -6.25 17.95
N MET A 35 0.29 -5.95 18.05
CA MET A 35 1.26 -6.35 17.04
C MET A 35 1.82 -7.71 17.45
N ASP A 36 1.66 -8.71 16.59
CA ASP A 36 2.19 -10.05 16.87
C ASP A 36 3.60 -10.24 16.30
N LEU A 37 4.16 -11.45 16.50
CA LEU A 37 5.51 -11.78 16.06
C LEU A 37 5.70 -11.77 14.53
N SER A 38 4.61 -11.74 13.75
CA SER A 38 4.70 -11.58 12.28
C SER A 38 4.91 -10.13 11.86
N GLY A 39 4.84 -9.17 12.79
CA GLY A 39 4.88 -7.74 12.50
C GLY A 39 3.54 -7.17 12.02
N GLN A 40 2.49 -8.00 11.91
CA GLN A 40 1.15 -7.52 11.59
C GLN A 40 0.50 -6.87 12.81
N ILE A 41 -0.10 -5.70 12.59
CA ILE A 41 -1.03 -5.11 13.56
C ILE A 41 -2.38 -5.80 13.43
N LYS A 42 -2.98 -6.18 14.55
CA LYS A 42 -4.25 -6.91 14.62
C LYS A 42 -5.18 -6.25 15.63
N GLN A 43 -6.44 -6.10 15.28
CA GLN A 43 -7.50 -5.74 16.21
C GLN A 43 -8.28 -6.98 16.62
N PHE A 44 -8.38 -7.21 17.93
CA PHE A 44 -9.15 -8.31 18.50
C PHE A 44 -10.34 -7.81 19.30
N THR A 45 -11.45 -8.55 19.24
CA THR A 45 -12.65 -8.36 20.04
C THR A 45 -12.84 -9.53 20.98
N TRP A 46 -13.09 -9.27 22.26
CA TRP A 46 -13.40 -10.33 23.22
C TRP A 46 -14.86 -10.76 23.07
N VAL A 47 -15.10 -12.07 22.98
CA VAL A 47 -16.44 -12.65 22.97
C VAL A 47 -16.68 -13.40 24.28
N PRO A 48 -17.51 -12.87 25.21
CA PRO A 48 -17.73 -13.47 26.52
C PRO A 48 -18.32 -14.88 26.45
N ALA A 49 -19.25 -15.12 25.51
CA ALA A 49 -19.93 -16.40 25.35
C ALA A 49 -18.96 -17.56 25.08
N SER A 50 -17.91 -17.28 24.32
CA SER A 50 -16.92 -18.29 23.92
C SER A 50 -15.60 -18.17 24.69
N LYS A 51 -15.40 -17.09 25.45
CA LYS A 51 -14.17 -16.74 26.18
C LYS A 51 -12.95 -16.67 25.25
N GLN A 52 -13.11 -16.02 24.09
CA GLN A 52 -12.08 -15.96 23.05
C GLN A 52 -11.86 -14.52 22.57
N TRP A 53 -10.66 -14.27 22.07
CA TRP A 53 -10.37 -13.13 21.22
C TRP A 53 -10.63 -13.51 19.76
N ILE A 54 -11.55 -12.81 19.10
CA ILE A 54 -11.81 -12.95 17.67
C ILE A 54 -11.08 -11.83 16.93
N LEU A 55 -10.40 -12.19 15.84
CA LEU A 55 -9.76 -11.22 14.95
C LEU A 55 -10.83 -10.42 14.20
N PHE A 56 -10.86 -9.11 14.42
CA PHE A 56 -11.73 -8.19 13.68
C PHE A 56 -11.04 -7.73 12.39
N TRP A 57 -9.76 -7.36 12.46
CA TRP A 57 -8.93 -7.15 11.28
C TRP A 57 -7.43 -7.21 11.56
N SER A 58 -6.62 -7.34 10.50
CA SER A 58 -5.16 -7.20 10.52
C SER A 58 -4.65 -6.28 9.40
N GLN A 59 -3.40 -5.83 9.48
CA GLN A 59 -2.67 -5.15 8.41
C GLN A 59 -1.17 -5.51 8.48
N PRO A 60 -0.47 -5.69 7.34
CA PRO A 60 -1.04 -5.94 6.00
C PRO A 60 -1.77 -7.30 5.95
N ARG A 61 -2.86 -7.38 5.19
CA ARG A 61 -3.67 -8.61 4.99
C ARG A 61 -3.25 -9.39 3.76
N ALA A 62 -2.69 -8.69 2.78
CA ALA A 62 -2.46 -9.19 1.45
C ALA A 62 -1.05 -8.85 0.98
N GLN A 63 -0.55 -9.55 -0.04
CA GLN A 63 0.84 -9.41 -0.48
C GLN A 63 1.10 -8.00 -1.01
N CYS A 64 0.17 -7.44 -1.78
CA CYS A 64 0.33 -6.10 -2.35
C CYS A 64 0.27 -4.96 -1.32
N GLU A 65 -0.17 -5.24 -0.09
CA GLU A 65 -0.13 -4.27 1.01
C GLU A 65 1.24 -4.26 1.72
N VAL A 66 2.13 -5.21 1.41
CA VAL A 66 3.50 -5.24 1.95
C VAL A 66 4.32 -4.14 1.29
N TYR A 67 4.97 -3.34 2.14
CA TYR A 67 5.80 -2.23 1.70
C TYR A 67 6.89 -2.71 0.73
N ALA A 68 6.98 -2.03 -0.41
CA ALA A 68 7.98 -2.26 -1.45
C ALA A 68 8.02 -3.71 -2.00
N LEU A 69 6.87 -4.41 -2.04
CA LEU A 69 6.79 -5.72 -2.70
C LEU A 69 7.20 -5.64 -4.18
N CYS A 70 6.72 -4.62 -4.89
CA CYS A 70 7.16 -4.30 -6.24
C CYS A 70 8.18 -3.15 -6.21
N GLY A 71 9.24 -3.26 -7.01
CA GLY A 71 10.25 -2.22 -7.13
C GLY A 71 9.72 -0.91 -7.71
N ALA A 72 10.58 0.11 -7.77
CA ALA A 72 10.21 1.45 -8.24
C ALA A 72 9.50 1.44 -9.60
N PHE A 73 8.43 2.22 -9.74
CA PHE A 73 7.57 2.28 -10.93
C PHE A 73 6.86 0.96 -11.30
N GLY A 74 6.91 -0.05 -10.43
CA GLY A 74 6.05 -1.23 -10.49
C GLY A 74 4.72 -0.98 -9.77
N SER A 75 3.68 -1.66 -10.24
CA SER A 75 2.37 -1.72 -9.60
C SER A 75 2.09 -3.15 -9.18
N CYS A 76 1.49 -3.31 -7.99
CA CYS A 76 1.11 -4.62 -7.49
C CYS A 76 -0.38 -4.89 -7.76
N ASN A 77 -0.69 -6.04 -8.35
CA ASN A 77 -2.03 -6.52 -8.61
C ASN A 77 -2.15 -8.00 -8.23
N GLU A 78 -2.98 -8.30 -7.23
CA GLU A 78 -3.16 -9.67 -6.73
C GLU A 78 -3.95 -10.57 -7.69
N ASN A 79 -4.55 -9.98 -8.73
CA ASN A 79 -5.33 -10.72 -9.73
C ASN A 79 -4.50 -11.15 -10.94
N THR A 80 -3.21 -10.80 -10.99
CA THR A 80 -2.29 -11.16 -12.07
C THR A 80 -1.15 -12.03 -11.54
N LEU A 81 -0.57 -12.85 -12.42
CA LEU A 81 0.65 -13.60 -12.14
C LEU A 81 1.63 -13.32 -13.28
N PRO A 82 2.78 -12.65 -13.02
CA PRO A 82 3.27 -12.19 -11.72
C PRO A 82 2.42 -11.07 -11.08
N PHE A 83 2.52 -10.90 -9.75
CA PHE A 83 1.78 -9.84 -9.02
C PHE A 83 2.29 -8.44 -9.35
N CYS A 84 3.54 -8.31 -9.80
CA CYS A 84 4.16 -7.02 -10.09
C CYS A 84 4.26 -6.81 -11.59
N ASP A 85 3.69 -5.71 -12.06
CA ASP A 85 3.79 -5.26 -13.45
C ASP A 85 4.31 -3.82 -13.51
N CYS A 86 5.05 -3.49 -14.58
CA CYS A 86 5.44 -2.11 -14.82
C CYS A 86 4.24 -1.26 -15.23
N ILE A 87 4.14 -0.05 -14.68
CA ILE A 87 3.13 0.91 -15.12
C ILE A 87 3.30 1.23 -16.62
N THR A 88 2.22 1.65 -17.27
CA THR A 88 2.22 1.96 -18.71
C THR A 88 3.35 2.93 -19.09
N GLY A 89 4.13 2.57 -20.11
CA GLY A 89 5.27 3.36 -20.58
C GLY A 89 6.60 3.04 -19.89
N PHE A 90 6.62 2.03 -19.03
CA PHE A 90 7.82 1.48 -18.39
C PHE A 90 8.00 0.01 -18.79
N ARG A 91 9.22 -0.49 -18.60
CA ARG A 91 9.60 -1.89 -18.78
C ARG A 91 10.50 -2.32 -17.64
N GLU A 92 10.61 -3.62 -17.41
CA GLU A 92 11.46 -4.17 -16.36
C GLU A 92 12.91 -3.73 -16.54
N ARG A 93 13.56 -3.34 -15.44
CA ARG A 93 14.98 -3.00 -15.46
C ARG A 93 15.84 -4.23 -15.76
N SER A 94 15.45 -5.38 -15.20
CA SER A 94 16.18 -6.64 -15.30
C SER A 94 15.20 -7.78 -15.56
N PRO A 95 14.87 -8.06 -16.84
CA PRO A 95 13.93 -9.12 -17.20
C PRO A 95 14.33 -10.48 -16.64
N GLU A 96 15.62 -10.81 -16.65
CA GLU A 96 16.13 -12.08 -16.10
C GLU A 96 15.79 -12.28 -14.61
N HIS A 97 15.77 -11.20 -13.82
CA HIS A 97 15.40 -11.27 -12.40
C HIS A 97 13.88 -11.33 -12.22
N SER A 98 13.13 -10.56 -13.02
CA SER A 98 11.67 -10.54 -12.96
C SER A 98 11.04 -11.84 -13.43
N ASP A 99 11.63 -12.53 -14.42
CA ASP A 99 11.26 -13.88 -14.85
C ASP A 99 11.44 -14.92 -13.72
N LEU A 100 12.34 -14.65 -12.77
CA LEU A 100 12.55 -15.47 -11.57
C LEU A 100 11.69 -15.02 -10.37
N GLY A 101 10.81 -14.02 -10.57
CA GLY A 101 9.93 -13.46 -9.55
C GLY A 101 10.59 -12.38 -8.67
N ASP A 102 11.81 -11.94 -8.99
CA ASP A 102 12.47 -10.82 -8.31
C ASP A 102 12.17 -9.50 -9.03
N HIS A 103 11.20 -8.77 -8.50
CA HIS A 103 10.76 -7.47 -9.01
C HIS A 103 11.39 -6.28 -8.24
N ASN A 104 12.36 -6.51 -7.35
CA ASN A 104 13.00 -5.43 -6.59
C ASN A 104 13.77 -4.45 -7.48
N GLY A 105 14.25 -4.91 -8.65
CA GLY A 105 14.93 -4.09 -9.64
C GLY A 105 14.07 -2.95 -10.19
N GLY A 106 12.74 -3.08 -10.10
CA GLY A 106 11.76 -2.10 -10.56
C GLY A 106 11.78 -1.92 -12.08
N CYS A 107 11.20 -0.81 -12.52
CA CYS A 107 10.98 -0.51 -13.93
C CYS A 107 11.73 0.75 -14.38
N LEU A 108 12.08 0.77 -15.66
CA LEU A 108 12.69 1.91 -16.35
C LEU A 108 11.72 2.47 -17.39
N ARG A 109 11.74 3.80 -17.56
CA ARG A 109 10.90 4.44 -18.57
C ARG A 109 11.35 4.01 -19.96
N ASN A 110 10.39 3.75 -20.85
CA ASN A 110 10.68 3.36 -22.23
C ASN A 110 11.29 4.50 -23.03
N ASN A 111 10.90 5.75 -22.74
CA ASN A 111 11.36 6.96 -23.42
C ASN A 111 11.99 7.94 -22.43
N LEU A 112 12.83 8.85 -22.89
CA LEU A 112 13.35 9.97 -22.08
C LEU A 112 12.29 11.06 -21.90
N LEU A 113 12.27 11.69 -20.72
CA LEU A 113 11.43 12.85 -20.47
C LEU A 113 12.11 14.05 -21.13
N ILE A 114 11.43 14.71 -22.07
CA ILE A 114 11.90 15.97 -22.64
C ILE A 114 11.40 17.08 -21.73
N THR A 115 12.29 17.66 -20.93
CA THR A 115 11.99 18.83 -20.10
C THR A 115 12.56 20.07 -20.74
N GLY A 116 11.70 21.02 -21.13
CA GLY A 116 12.11 22.27 -21.77
C GLY A 116 12.32 22.13 -23.29
N ILE A 117 11.24 22.31 -24.06
CA ILE A 117 11.37 22.64 -25.48
C ILE A 117 11.90 24.08 -25.57
N THR A 118 13.16 24.24 -25.99
CA THR A 118 13.59 25.53 -26.53
C THR A 118 13.26 25.53 -28.02
N TRP A 119 12.30 26.38 -28.41
CA TRP A 119 12.02 26.63 -29.82
C TRP A 119 13.23 27.38 -30.41
N ARG A 120 14.18 26.67 -31.03
CA ARG A 120 15.21 27.32 -31.84
C ARG A 120 14.69 27.69 -33.23
N GLU A 121 13.81 26.88 -33.81
CA GLU A 121 13.22 27.08 -35.14
C GLU A 121 11.78 26.53 -35.19
N PRO A 122 10.89 27.08 -36.04
CA PRO A 122 9.56 26.52 -36.24
C PRO A 122 9.67 25.13 -36.90
N GLY A 123 9.32 24.08 -36.14
CA GLY A 123 9.10 22.72 -36.68
C GLY A 123 10.07 21.63 -36.22
N ARG A 124 11.02 21.88 -35.32
CA ARG A 124 11.92 20.84 -34.79
C ARG A 124 12.00 20.86 -33.26
N CYS A 125 11.45 19.84 -32.61
CA CYS A 125 11.60 19.59 -31.18
C CYS A 125 12.83 18.70 -30.95
N GLU A 126 13.94 19.28 -30.51
CA GLU A 126 15.07 18.52 -29.96
C GLU A 126 15.08 18.69 -28.43
N GLY A 127 15.14 17.57 -27.71
CA GLY A 127 15.28 17.59 -26.26
C GLY A 127 16.72 17.87 -25.86
N SER A 128 16.95 18.88 -25.02
CA SER A 128 18.23 19.11 -24.36
C SER A 128 18.38 18.15 -23.18
N ILE A 129 19.49 17.41 -23.15
CA ILE A 129 19.98 16.63 -21.99
C ILE A 129 20.45 17.59 -20.90
#